data_AF-B3E068-F1
#
_entry.id   AF-B3E068-F1
#
_cell.length_a   1.000
_cell.length_b   1.000
_cell.length_c   1.000
_cell.angle_alpha   90.00
_cell.angle_beta   90.00
_cell.angle_gamma   90.00
#
_symmetry.space_group_name_H-M   'P 1'
#
loop_
_entity.id
_entity.type
_entity.pdbx_description
1 polymer ?
#
loop_
_entity_poly.entity_id
_entity_poly.type
_entity_poly.pdbx_seq_one_letter_code
_entity_poly.pdbx_strand_id
1 'polypeptide(L)'
;MLGNRIVKVSLQNQLVYVQEGNRTIFVAACTVGKAGHPTPKGVFQVVSKSVKKRSHSYGFWVKGNDIRPTENPLQPPPGGNWQYVGYPMPYWIEFSPGYGFHEGFVWSSPRTHGCVRLHGRTAIEFFNLVNVGTKIIIQDSFPEDQTLGRHIRRPKDELVPDPPAQFMISDEAFEKPWEF
;
A
#
# COMPACT_ATOMS: atom_id res chain seq x y z
N MET A 1 -3.82 -13.41 -23.63
CA MET A 1 -4.03 -11.97 -23.41
C MET A 1 -4.79 -11.83 -22.11
N LEU A 2 -4.25 -11.12 -21.10
CA LEU A 2 -5.02 -10.80 -19.89
C LEU A 2 -6.15 -9.86 -20.33
N GLY A 3 -7.39 -10.13 -19.91
CA GLY A 3 -8.55 -9.31 -20.30
C GLY A 3 -8.38 -7.86 -19.85
N ASN A 4 -9.17 -6.95 -20.43
CA ASN A 4 -9.16 -5.55 -20.02
C ASN A 4 -9.61 -5.44 -18.55
N ARG A 5 -8.65 -5.28 -17.63
CA ARG A 5 -8.89 -5.25 -16.19
C ARG A 5 -9.13 -3.84 -15.69
N ILE A 6 -10.03 -3.72 -14.72
CA ILE A 6 -10.33 -2.46 -14.02
C ILE A 6 -10.17 -2.69 -12.52
N VAL A 7 -9.41 -1.82 -11.87
CA VAL A 7 -9.32 -1.74 -10.42
C VAL A 7 -10.37 -0.75 -9.91
N LYS A 8 -11.09 -1.12 -8.86
CA LYS A 8 -11.97 -0.21 -8.11
C LYS A 8 -11.49 -0.12 -6.66
N VAL A 9 -11.41 1.09 -6.10
CA VAL A 9 -11.04 1.32 -4.70
C VAL A 9 -12.17 2.05 -3.99
N SER A 10 -12.86 1.35 -3.09
CA SER A 10 -13.92 1.88 -2.23
C SER A 10 -13.28 2.48 -0.98
N LEU A 11 -13.32 3.81 -0.84
CA LEU A 11 -12.68 4.50 0.28
C LEU A 11 -13.43 4.32 1.60
N GLN A 12 -14.76 4.35 1.59
CA GLN A 12 -15.57 4.21 2.82
C GLN A 12 -15.52 2.78 3.36
N ASN A 13 -15.53 1.79 2.46
CA ASN A 13 -15.44 0.39 2.87
C ASN A 13 -13.99 -0.09 3.00
N GLN A 14 -13.00 0.68 2.54
CA GLN A 14 -11.60 0.27 2.44
C GLN A 14 -11.44 -1.09 1.77
N LEU A 15 -11.94 -1.18 0.54
CA LEU A 15 -11.92 -2.38 -0.29
C LEU A 15 -11.29 -2.07 -1.65
N VAL A 16 -10.52 -3.02 -2.16
CA VAL A 16 -10.06 -3.04 -3.55
C VAL A 16 -10.73 -4.20 -4.29
N TYR A 17 -11.14 -3.94 -5.53
CA TYR A 17 -11.68 -4.95 -6.44
C TYR A 17 -10.88 -4.95 -7.74
N VAL A 18 -10.70 -6.12 -8.34
CA VAL A 18 -10.25 -6.25 -9.73
C VAL A 18 -11.35 -6.90 -10.54
N GLN A 19 -11.76 -6.24 -11.62
CA GLN A 19 -12.74 -6.74 -12.56
C GLN A 19 -12.07 -7.14 -13.87
N GLU A 20 -12.55 -8.23 -14.47
CA GLU A 20 -12.22 -8.66 -15.82
C GLU A 20 -13.53 -8.88 -16.58
N GLY A 21 -13.81 -7.98 -17.54
CA GLY A 21 -15.14 -7.87 -18.14
C GLY A 21 -16.21 -7.53 -17.08
N ASN A 22 -17.27 -8.33 -17.01
CA ASN A 22 -18.39 -8.14 -16.06
C ASN A 22 -18.21 -8.92 -14.75
N ARG A 23 -17.04 -9.53 -14.53
CA ARG A 23 -16.78 -10.37 -13.35
C ARG A 23 -15.76 -9.71 -12.45
N THR A 24 -16.06 -9.62 -11.15
CA THR A 24 -15.06 -9.35 -10.13
C THR A 24 -14.27 -10.63 -9.88
N ILE A 25 -12.97 -10.60 -10.16
CA ILE A 25 -12.05 -11.74 -10.04
C ILE A 25 -11.19 -11.66 -8.77
N PHE A 26 -11.20 -10.52 -8.09
CA PHE A 26 -10.46 -10.28 -6.86
C PHE A 26 -11.19 -9.26 -6.00
N VAL A 27 -11.18 -9.48 -4.69
CA VAL A 27 -11.61 -8.52 -3.67
C VAL A 27 -10.70 -8.67 -2.46
N ALA A 28 -10.27 -7.54 -1.89
CA ALA A 28 -9.48 -7.54 -0.68
C ALA A 28 -9.75 -6.31 0.19
N ALA A 29 -9.55 -6.49 1.51
CA ALA A 29 -9.43 -5.37 2.43
C ALA A 29 -8.16 -4.58 2.13
N CYS A 30 -8.25 -3.26 2.22
CA CYS A 30 -7.10 -2.38 2.11
C CYS A 30 -7.12 -1.33 3.22
N THR A 31 -6.08 -0.50 3.28
CA THR A 31 -6.09 0.72 4.09
C THR A 31 -5.78 1.92 3.24
N VAL A 32 -6.57 2.97 3.40
CA VAL A 32 -6.49 4.20 2.61
C VAL A 32 -5.94 5.37 3.43
N GLY A 33 -5.78 6.51 2.76
CA GLY A 33 -5.25 7.74 3.33
C GLY A 33 -6.11 8.33 4.43
N LYS A 34 -5.47 8.78 5.52
CA LYS A 34 -6.11 9.50 6.63
C LYS A 34 -6.63 10.87 6.17
N ALA A 35 -7.51 11.51 6.95
CA ALA A 35 -8.16 12.77 6.56
C ALA A 35 -7.19 13.90 6.15
N GLY A 36 -6.02 14.01 6.81
CA GLY A 36 -4.99 15.00 6.45
C GLY A 36 -4.16 14.63 5.22
N HIS A 37 -4.22 13.38 4.77
CA HIS A 37 -3.48 12.87 3.61
C HIS A 37 -4.35 11.84 2.85
N PRO A 38 -5.48 12.28 2.26
CA PRO A 38 -6.46 11.37 1.71
C PRO A 38 -5.92 10.65 0.47
N THR A 39 -6.40 9.44 0.23
CA THR A 39 -6.24 8.79 -1.09
C THR A 39 -7.08 9.57 -2.11
N PRO A 40 -6.51 10.01 -3.24
CA PRO A 40 -7.21 10.87 -4.18
C PRO A 40 -8.32 10.09 -4.91
N LYS A 41 -9.49 10.71 -5.06
CA LYS A 41 -10.60 10.17 -5.85
C LYS A 41 -10.40 10.49 -7.32
N GLY A 42 -10.96 9.66 -8.20
CA GLY A 42 -10.95 9.90 -9.63
C GLY A 42 -10.68 8.65 -10.46
N VAL A 43 -10.33 8.89 -11.72
CA VAL A 43 -9.93 7.85 -12.67
C VAL A 43 -8.44 7.99 -12.94
N PHE A 44 -7.72 6.91 -12.72
CA PHE A 44 -6.27 6.81 -12.90
C PHE A 44 -5.94 5.61 -13.77
N GLN A 45 -4.66 5.41 -14.02
CA GLN A 45 -4.12 4.19 -14.60
C GLN A 45 -2.85 3.82 -13.84
N VAL A 46 -2.49 2.53 -13.85
CA VAL A 46 -1.19 2.10 -13.35
C VAL A 46 -0.10 2.72 -14.22
N VAL A 47 0.80 3.50 -13.62
CA VAL A 47 1.89 4.21 -14.28
C VAL A 47 3.17 3.39 -14.25
N SER A 48 3.51 2.82 -13.10
CA SER A 48 4.74 2.07 -12.90
C SER A 48 4.55 0.96 -11.87
N LYS A 49 5.44 -0.02 -11.88
CA LYS A 49 5.44 -1.13 -10.92
C LYS A 49 6.87 -1.42 -10.46
N SER A 50 7.06 -1.70 -9.18
CA SER A 50 8.36 -2.12 -8.63
C SER A 50 8.15 -3.07 -7.46
N VAL A 51 8.85 -4.21 -7.46
CA VAL A 51 8.79 -5.14 -6.32
C VAL A 51 9.51 -4.55 -5.10
N LYS A 52 10.59 -3.79 -5.31
CA LYS A 52 11.46 -3.26 -4.25
C LYS A 52 11.51 -1.74 -4.28
N LYS A 53 10.42 -1.05 -3.94
CA LYS A 53 10.43 0.41 -3.81
C LYS A 53 10.72 0.82 -2.36
N ARG A 54 11.56 1.84 -2.19
CA ARG A 54 11.67 2.60 -0.94
C ARG A 54 11.15 4.02 -1.12
N SER A 55 10.62 4.59 -0.06
CA SER A 55 10.13 5.97 -0.07
C SER A 55 11.29 6.98 -0.02
N HIS A 56 11.18 8.05 -0.79
CA HIS A 56 12.13 9.16 -0.75
C HIS A 56 11.70 10.28 0.20
N SER A 57 10.50 10.22 0.78
CA SER A 57 9.91 11.28 1.60
C SER A 57 9.67 10.89 3.06
N TYR A 58 9.70 9.60 3.39
CA TYR A 58 9.58 9.12 4.76
C TYR A 58 10.26 7.76 4.92
N GLY A 59 10.77 7.49 6.11
CA GLY A 59 11.59 6.32 6.39
C GLY A 59 12.27 6.44 7.72
N PHE A 60 13.58 6.19 7.74
CA PHE A 60 14.35 6.07 8.96
C PHE A 60 15.70 6.74 8.83
N TRP A 61 16.12 7.43 9.88
CA TRP A 61 17.51 7.79 10.10
C TRP A 61 18.19 6.66 10.87
N VAL A 62 19.32 6.18 10.35
CA VAL A 62 20.06 5.03 10.89
C VAL A 62 21.48 5.45 11.27
N LYS A 63 21.90 5.11 12.49
CA LYS A 63 23.28 5.25 12.99
C LYS A 63 23.63 4.06 13.88
N GLY A 64 24.31 3.06 13.31
CA GLY A 64 24.51 1.78 13.99
C GLY A 64 23.17 1.14 14.31
N ASN A 65 22.93 0.86 15.60
CA ASN A 65 21.66 0.29 16.07
C ASN A 65 20.59 1.35 16.44
N ASP A 66 20.92 2.65 16.36
CA ASP A 66 19.95 3.73 16.58
C ASP A 66 19.17 3.97 15.28
N ILE A 67 17.88 3.63 15.30
CA ILE A 67 16.97 3.75 14.16
C ILE A 67 15.80 4.63 14.58
N ARG A 68 15.62 5.75 13.88
CA ARG A 68 14.59 6.74 14.20
C ARG A 68 13.68 7.01 13.01
N PRO A 69 12.35 6.86 13.14
CA PRO A 69 11.43 7.17 12.05
C PRO A 69 11.50 8.67 11.71
N THR A 70 11.30 9.01 10.44
CA THR A 70 11.24 10.38 9.96
C THR A 70 10.24 10.53 8.82
N GLU A 71 9.52 11.64 8.82
CA GLU A 71 8.71 12.14 7.69
C GLU A 71 9.40 13.35 7.01
N ASN A 72 10.62 13.69 7.43
CA ASN A 72 11.44 14.75 6.86
C ASN A 72 12.87 14.23 6.62
N PRO A 73 13.15 13.67 5.42
CA PRO A 73 14.45 13.09 5.09
C PRO A 73 15.54 14.13 4.86
N LEU A 74 15.21 15.43 4.90
CA LEU A 74 16.18 16.52 4.73
C LEU A 74 16.76 16.98 6.06
N GLN A 75 16.20 16.55 7.20
CA GLN A 75 16.60 16.99 8.52
C GLN A 75 17.07 15.80 9.37
N PRO A 76 18.38 15.43 9.31
CA PRO A 76 18.93 14.41 10.17
C PRO A 76 18.97 14.88 11.64
N PRO A 77 18.91 13.94 12.61
CA PRO A 77 19.16 14.27 14.00
C PRO A 77 20.56 14.86 14.21
N PRO A 78 20.77 15.71 15.22
CA PRO A 78 22.10 16.24 15.52
C PRO A 78 23.09 15.12 15.90
N GLY A 79 24.39 15.38 15.76
CA GLY A 79 25.44 14.56 16.37
C GLY A 79 25.96 13.36 15.57
N GLY A 80 26.14 13.49 14.25
CA GLY A 80 27.03 12.59 13.49
C GLY A 80 26.52 12.15 12.11
N ASN A 81 27.11 11.06 11.62
CA ASN A 81 26.88 10.51 10.27
C ASN A 81 25.62 9.63 10.22
N TRP A 82 24.46 10.25 10.15
CA TRP A 82 23.19 9.56 9.92
C TRP A 82 23.03 9.16 8.45
N GLN A 83 22.51 7.96 8.22
CA GLN A 83 22.11 7.49 6.89
C GLN A 83 20.59 7.44 6.80
N TYR A 84 20.02 7.96 5.71
CA TYR A 84 18.59 7.84 5.45
C TYR A 84 18.29 6.52 4.75
N VAL A 85 17.32 5.77 5.27
CA VAL A 85 16.77 4.57 4.66
C VAL A 85 15.27 4.76 4.48
N GLY A 86 14.80 4.79 3.23
CA GLY A 86 13.39 4.95 2.92
C GLY A 86 12.51 3.81 3.42
N TYR A 87 11.27 4.14 3.81
CA TYR A 87 10.27 3.15 4.21
C TYR A 87 10.06 2.13 3.07
N PRO A 88 10.14 0.81 3.34
CA PRO A 88 9.96 -0.21 2.32
C PRO A 88 8.49 -0.26 1.89
N MET A 89 8.25 -0.27 0.58
CA MET A 89 6.93 -0.40 -0.03
C MET A 89 6.97 -1.55 -1.04
N PRO A 90 6.92 -2.81 -0.56
CA PRO A 90 6.99 -3.98 -1.43
C PRO A 90 5.79 -4.03 -2.37
N TYR A 91 5.99 -4.59 -3.58
CA TYR A 91 4.94 -4.74 -4.59
C TYR A 91 4.25 -3.40 -4.93
N TRP A 92 5.05 -2.35 -5.08
CA TRP A 92 4.60 -1.00 -5.42
C TRP A 92 3.94 -0.94 -6.79
N ILE A 93 2.77 -0.31 -6.85
CA ILE A 93 2.03 0.00 -8.07
C ILE A 93 1.66 1.49 -8.03
N GLU A 94 2.34 2.29 -8.83
CA GLU A 94 2.08 3.74 -8.91
C GLU A 94 0.85 4.02 -9.76
N PHE A 95 0.01 4.95 -9.32
CA PHE A 95 -1.12 5.45 -10.13
C PHE A 95 -1.18 6.98 -10.23
N SER A 96 -0.41 7.67 -9.40
CA SER A 96 -0.22 9.13 -9.42
C SER A 96 1.10 9.45 -8.69
N PRO A 97 1.80 10.56 -8.98
CA PRO A 97 3.07 10.87 -8.31
C PRO A 97 2.95 10.83 -6.78
N GLY A 98 3.72 9.95 -6.15
CA GLY A 98 3.71 9.76 -4.69
C GLY A 98 2.53 8.93 -4.14
N TYR A 99 1.63 8.44 -4.99
CA TYR A 99 0.51 7.58 -4.61
C TYR A 99 0.58 6.23 -5.32
N GLY A 100 0.41 5.17 -4.54
CA GLY A 100 0.42 3.82 -5.07
C GLY A 100 -0.24 2.82 -4.16
N PHE A 101 -0.39 1.61 -4.69
CA PHE A 101 -0.66 0.42 -3.90
C PHE A 101 0.66 -0.19 -3.47
N HIS A 102 0.72 -0.77 -2.27
CA HIS A 102 1.86 -1.57 -1.85
C HIS A 102 1.48 -2.48 -0.68
N GLU A 103 2.34 -3.43 -0.39
CA GLU A 103 2.25 -4.24 0.81
C GLU A 103 2.41 -3.39 2.08
N GLY A 104 1.61 -3.70 3.10
CA GLY A 104 1.74 -3.17 4.44
C GLY A 104 0.55 -3.52 5.31
N PHE A 105 0.61 -3.11 6.59
CA PHE A 105 -0.47 -3.40 7.53
C PHE A 105 -1.81 -2.81 7.06
N VAL A 106 -2.85 -3.64 7.10
CA VAL A 106 -4.22 -3.31 6.74
C VAL A 106 -5.06 -3.15 8.01
N TRP A 107 -5.48 -1.92 8.25
CA TRP A 107 -6.28 -1.48 9.37
C TRP A 107 -7.73 -1.20 8.96
N SER A 108 -8.63 -1.44 9.90
CA SER A 108 -10.07 -1.16 9.76
C SER A 108 -10.43 0.33 9.60
N SER A 109 -9.50 1.24 9.86
CA SER A 109 -9.65 2.69 9.68
C SER A 109 -8.55 3.30 8.79
N PRO A 110 -8.83 4.42 8.08
CA PRO A 110 -7.83 5.10 7.27
C PRO A 110 -6.59 5.52 8.08
N ARG A 111 -5.40 5.20 7.58
CA ARG A 111 -4.14 5.32 8.35
C ARG A 111 -2.92 5.73 7.52
N THR A 112 -3.00 5.73 6.18
CA THR A 112 -1.83 5.99 5.33
C THR A 112 -1.64 7.48 5.04
N HIS A 113 -0.52 7.83 4.39
CA HIS A 113 -0.29 9.15 3.77
C HIS A 113 -0.86 9.25 2.35
N GLY A 114 -1.91 8.47 2.04
CA GLY A 114 -2.61 8.48 0.75
C GLY A 114 -2.44 7.19 -0.07
N CYS A 115 -1.38 6.43 0.18
CA CYS A 115 -1.18 5.12 -0.44
C CYS A 115 -2.26 4.10 -0.01
N VAL A 116 -2.47 3.07 -0.82
CA VAL A 116 -3.41 1.98 -0.54
C VAL A 116 -2.62 0.75 -0.10
N ARG A 117 -2.70 0.37 1.17
CA ARG A 117 -2.00 -0.80 1.70
C ARG A 117 -2.79 -2.09 1.50
N LEU A 118 -2.10 -3.17 1.16
CA LEU A 118 -2.63 -4.53 1.05
C LEU A 118 -1.81 -5.48 1.92
N HIS A 119 -2.47 -6.46 2.53
CA HIS A 119 -1.87 -7.34 3.52
C HIS A 119 -1.14 -8.52 2.88
N GLY A 120 0.15 -8.70 3.20
CA GLY A 120 0.87 -9.94 2.91
C GLY A 120 0.77 -10.39 1.45
N ARG A 121 0.47 -11.67 1.27
CA ARG A 121 0.26 -12.31 -0.04
C ARG A 121 -0.80 -11.64 -0.92
N THR A 122 -1.78 -10.95 -0.32
CA THR A 122 -2.80 -10.19 -1.05
C THR A 122 -2.17 -9.10 -1.93
N ALA A 123 -1.08 -8.47 -1.46
CA ALA A 123 -0.35 -7.48 -2.26
C ALA A 123 0.32 -8.13 -3.48
N ILE A 124 0.85 -9.35 -3.33
CA ILE A 124 1.48 -10.12 -4.40
C ILE A 124 0.46 -10.52 -5.46
N GLU A 125 -0.69 -11.05 -5.03
CA GLU A 125 -1.79 -11.42 -5.91
C GLU A 125 -2.28 -10.21 -6.70
N PHE A 126 -2.54 -9.10 -6.03
CA PHE A 126 -2.95 -7.85 -6.67
C PHE A 126 -1.88 -7.34 -7.65
N PHE A 127 -0.60 -7.39 -7.27
CA PHE A 127 0.52 -7.03 -8.14
C PHE A 127 0.54 -7.86 -9.42
N ASN A 128 0.28 -9.16 -9.35
CA ASN A 128 0.23 -10.01 -10.54
C ASN A 128 -1.04 -9.83 -11.37
N LEU A 129 -2.12 -9.34 -10.77
CA LEU A 129 -3.39 -9.10 -11.46
C LEU A 129 -3.39 -7.81 -12.29
N VAL A 130 -2.61 -6.80 -11.94
CA VAL A 130 -2.63 -5.50 -12.62
C VAL A 130 -1.37 -5.27 -13.48
N ASN A 131 -1.53 -4.60 -14.61
CA ASN A 131 -0.44 -4.21 -15.50
C ASN A 131 -0.36 -2.69 -15.64
N VAL A 132 0.79 -2.16 -16.06
CA VAL A 132 0.88 -0.77 -16.52
C VAL A 132 -0.22 -0.49 -17.55
N GLY A 133 -0.93 0.63 -17.39
CA GLY A 133 -2.11 1.00 -18.18
C GLY A 133 -3.44 0.46 -17.65
N THR A 134 -3.45 -0.43 -16.64
CA THR A 134 -4.70 -0.91 -16.02
C THR A 134 -5.46 0.26 -15.41
N LYS A 135 -6.74 0.43 -15.78
CA LYS A 135 -7.60 1.51 -15.29
C LYS A 135 -7.90 1.34 -13.81
N ILE A 136 -7.88 2.44 -13.07
CA ILE A 136 -8.18 2.48 -11.64
C ILE A 136 -9.27 3.52 -11.41
N ILE A 137 -10.31 3.16 -10.66
CA ILE A 137 -11.40 4.05 -10.29
C ILE A 137 -11.45 4.11 -8.76
N ILE A 138 -11.27 5.30 -8.20
CA ILE A 138 -11.26 5.53 -6.75
C ILE A 138 -12.44 6.41 -6.39
N GLN A 139 -13.34 5.88 -5.56
CA GLN A 139 -14.60 6.52 -5.17
C GLN A 139 -14.95 6.19 -3.71
N ASP A 140 -15.96 6.87 -3.17
CA ASP A 140 -16.41 6.60 -1.80
C ASP A 140 -16.94 5.17 -1.62
N SER A 141 -17.73 4.69 -2.58
CA SER A 141 -18.34 3.37 -2.54
C SER A 141 -18.63 2.83 -3.94
N PHE A 142 -18.90 1.53 -3.99
CA PHE A 142 -19.30 0.81 -5.20
C PHE A 142 -20.46 -0.17 -4.89
N PRO A 143 -21.29 -0.54 -5.88
CA PRO A 143 -22.32 -1.56 -5.69
C PRO A 143 -21.77 -2.91 -5.16
N GLU A 144 -20.53 -3.25 -5.52
CA GLU A 144 -19.84 -4.45 -5.05
C GLU A 144 -19.65 -4.50 -3.53
N ASP A 145 -19.65 -3.34 -2.85
CA ASP A 145 -19.55 -3.25 -1.39
C ASP A 145 -20.71 -3.97 -0.68
N GLN A 146 -21.90 -3.94 -1.29
CA GLN A 146 -23.10 -4.57 -0.73
C GLN A 146 -23.20 -6.07 -1.02
N THR A 147 -22.33 -6.61 -1.88
CA THR A 147 -22.35 -8.01 -2.29
C THR A 147 -21.07 -8.72 -1.85
N LEU A 148 -20.05 -8.75 -2.71
CA LEU A 148 -18.77 -9.42 -2.44
C LEU A 148 -18.04 -8.78 -1.26
N GLY A 149 -18.09 -7.44 -1.14
CA GLY A 149 -17.40 -6.70 -0.09
C GLY A 149 -17.91 -6.99 1.32
N ARG A 150 -19.19 -7.35 1.47
CA ARG A 150 -19.83 -7.59 2.77
C ARG A 150 -19.29 -8.83 3.50
N HIS A 151 -18.78 -9.81 2.76
CA HIS A 151 -18.42 -11.12 3.28
C HIS A 151 -16.92 -11.36 3.38
N ILE A 152 -16.09 -10.35 3.09
CA ILE A 152 -14.66 -10.54 3.12
C ILE A 152 -14.13 -10.63 4.55
N ARG A 153 -13.15 -11.52 4.75
CA ARG A 153 -12.34 -11.51 5.96
C ARG A 153 -11.36 -10.34 5.88
N ARG A 154 -11.33 -9.52 6.93
CA ARG A 154 -10.34 -8.46 7.09
C ARG A 154 -9.14 -8.99 7.90
N PRO A 155 -7.91 -8.63 7.53
CA PRO A 155 -6.76 -8.74 8.43
C PRO A 155 -7.03 -7.97 9.72
N LYS A 156 -6.36 -8.36 10.81
CA LYS A 156 -6.43 -7.70 12.11
C LYS A 156 -5.07 -7.13 12.49
N ASP A 157 -4.40 -6.52 11.51
CA ASP A 157 -3.01 -6.07 11.65
C ASP A 157 -2.90 -4.94 12.68
N GLU A 158 -4.00 -4.24 12.97
CA GLU A 158 -4.04 -3.26 14.05
C GLU A 158 -3.89 -3.87 15.47
N LEU A 159 -3.99 -5.20 15.62
CA LEU A 159 -3.87 -5.90 16.90
C LEU A 159 -2.48 -6.48 17.15
N VAL A 160 -1.60 -6.47 16.16
CA VAL A 160 -0.23 -6.99 16.29
C VAL A 160 0.78 -5.84 16.39
N PRO A 161 1.96 -6.06 16.98
CA PRO A 161 3.02 -5.04 17.01
C PRO A 161 3.46 -4.63 15.61
N ASP A 162 3.89 -3.37 15.47
CA ASP A 162 4.54 -2.93 14.23
C ASP A 162 5.78 -3.80 13.93
N PRO A 163 6.13 -4.01 12.65
CA PRO A 163 7.33 -4.74 12.28
C PRO A 163 8.58 -4.09 12.90
N PRO A 164 9.57 -4.89 13.33
CA PRO A 164 10.80 -4.35 13.92
C PRO A 164 11.48 -3.35 12.99
N ALA A 165 11.99 -2.24 13.53
CA ALA A 165 12.67 -1.22 12.73
C ALA A 165 13.84 -1.81 11.91
N GLN A 166 14.55 -2.80 12.47
CA GLN A 166 15.63 -3.52 11.79
C GLN A 166 15.16 -4.24 10.52
N PHE A 167 13.98 -4.87 10.59
CA PHE A 167 13.34 -5.48 9.42
C PHE A 167 13.03 -4.40 8.37
N MET A 168 12.41 -3.28 8.80
CA MET A 168 11.99 -2.20 7.91
C MET A 168 13.14 -1.53 7.13
N ILE A 169 14.33 -1.43 7.73
CA ILE A 169 15.50 -0.84 7.06
C ILE A 169 16.29 -1.84 6.21
N SER A 170 15.97 -3.13 6.26
CA SER A 170 16.69 -4.18 5.56
C SER A 170 15.98 -4.63 4.28
N ASP A 171 16.67 -5.43 3.45
CA ASP A 171 16.07 -6.03 2.25
C ASP A 171 15.12 -7.18 2.56
N GLU A 172 15.14 -7.72 3.78
CA GLU A 172 14.21 -8.76 4.26
C GLU A 172 12.75 -8.31 4.08
N ALA A 173 12.49 -7.00 4.22
CA ALA A 173 11.18 -6.40 3.99
C ALA A 173 10.63 -6.63 2.57
N PHE A 174 11.44 -7.07 1.61
CA PHE A 174 11.02 -7.39 0.24
C PHE A 174 11.09 -8.87 -0.13
N GLU A 175 11.58 -9.72 0.77
CA GLU A 175 11.86 -11.12 0.46
C GLU A 175 10.66 -12.03 0.74
N LYS A 176 9.84 -11.67 1.72
CA LYS A 176 8.66 -12.44 2.15
C LYS A 176 7.47 -11.51 2.39
N PRO A 177 6.24 -12.00 2.19
CA PRO A 177 5.07 -11.24 2.56
C PRO A 177 5.02 -10.96 4.06
N TRP A 178 4.50 -9.80 4.43
CA TRP A 178 4.35 -9.29 5.79
C TRP A 178 3.15 -9.95 6.47
N GLU A 179 3.34 -11.19 6.91
CA GLU A 179 2.34 -12.03 7.60
C GLU A 179 2.69 -12.15 9.09
N PHE A 180 2.65 -11.03 9.82
CA PHE A 180 2.96 -10.92 11.25
C PHE A 180 1.80 -11.39 12.15
#